data_AF-U2S6S6-F1
#
_entry.id   AF-U2S6S6-F1
#
_cell.length_a   1.000
_cell.length_b   1.000
_cell.length_c   1.000
_cell.angle_alpha   90.00
_cell.angle_beta   90.00
_cell.angle_gamma   90.00
#
_symmetry.space_group_name_H-M   'P 1'
#
loop_
_entity.id
_entity.type
_entity.pdbx_description
1 polymer ?
#
loop_
_entity_poly.entity_id
_entity_poly.type
_entity_poly.pdbx_seq_one_letter_code
_entity_poly.pdbx_strand_id
1 'polypeptide(L)'
;MNLNTFYVLFGFLAVYGIISTLRDKKKKRDEISKEALTRLQDRQYKKELEKVINFSQDDAINIAELRKKYFLNYKDAKKLLEIIKNKR
;
A
#
# COMPACT_ATOMS: atom_id res chain seq x y z
N MET A 1 -37.61 5.66 -25.77
CA MET A 1 -36.25 5.14 -25.53
C MET A 1 -36.26 3.64 -25.73
N ASN A 2 -35.27 3.10 -26.44
CA ASN A 2 -35.22 1.68 -26.77
C ASN A 2 -34.69 0.88 -25.57
N LEU A 3 -35.24 -0.30 -25.29
CA LEU A 3 -34.85 -1.15 -24.15
C LEU A 3 -33.34 -1.42 -24.14
N ASN A 4 -32.76 -1.56 -25.34
CA ASN A 4 -31.33 -1.75 -25.54
C ASN A 4 -30.46 -0.57 -25.03
N THR A 5 -30.97 0.67 -25.13
CA THR A 5 -30.30 1.87 -24.62
C THR A 5 -30.23 1.88 -23.09
N PHE A 6 -31.27 1.38 -22.40
CA PHE A 6 -31.27 1.25 -20.95
C PHE A 6 -30.26 0.21 -20.46
N TYR A 7 -30.13 -0.92 -21.15
CA TYR A 7 -29.14 -1.96 -20.81
C TYR A 7 -27.70 -1.46 -20.97
N VAL A 8 -27.41 -0.74 -22.06
CA VAL A 8 -26.09 -0.14 -22.29
C VAL A 8 -25.76 0.87 -21.18
N LEU A 9 -26.70 1.77 -20.85
CA LEU A 9 -26.51 2.76 -19.79
C LEU A 9 -26.29 2.11 -18.41
N PHE A 10 -27.06 1.06 -18.10
CA PHE A 10 -26.91 0.32 -16.85
C PHE A 10 -25.55 -0.39 -16.76
N GLY A 11 -25.06 -0.96 -17.87
CA GLY A 11 -23.72 -1.54 -17.96
C GLY A 11 -22.62 -0.52 -17.65
N PHE A 12 -22.71 0.70 -18.19
CA PHE A 12 -21.75 1.76 -17.90
C PHE A 12 -21.77 2.18 -16.42
N LEU A 13 -22.96 2.33 -15.81
CA LEU A 13 -23.08 2.68 -14.40
C LEU A 13 -22.52 1.59 -13.49
N ALA A 14 -22.75 0.32 -13.81
CA ALA A 14 -22.23 -0.81 -13.05
C ALA A 14 -20.69 -0.85 -13.10
N VAL A 15 -20.08 -0.72 -14.29
CA VAL A 15 -18.62 -0.69 -14.46
C VAL A 15 -18.02 0.52 -13.72
N TYR A 16 -18.65 1.70 -13.84
CA TYR A 16 -18.20 2.90 -13.14
C TYR A 16 -18.22 2.73 -11.61
N GLY A 17 -19.27 2.10 -11.06
CA GLY A 17 -19.39 1.80 -9.63
C GLY A 17 -18.30 0.85 -9.12
N ILE A 18 -17.94 -0.15 -9.91
CA ILE A 18 -16.83 -1.08 -9.55
C ILE A 18 -15.49 -0.34 -9.56
N ILE A 19 -15.22 0.47 -10.59
CA ILE A 19 -13.95 1.21 -10.70
C ILE A 19 -13.82 2.25 -9.58
N SER A 20 -14.89 2.97 -9.26
CA SER A 20 -14.87 3.99 -8.19
C SER A 20 -14.63 3.37 -6.81
N THR A 21 -15.31 2.26 -6.48
CA THR A 21 -15.08 1.55 -5.22
C THR A 21 -13.68 0.97 -5.09
N LEU A 22 -13.10 0.43 -6.17
CA LEU A 22 -11.69 -0.01 -6.18
C LEU A 22 -10.73 1.17 -5.94
N ARG A 23 -11.00 2.32 -6.57
CA ARG A 23 -10.19 3.54 -6.39
C ARG A 23 -10.23 4.05 -4.95
N ASP A 24 -11.41 4.09 -4.33
CA ASP A 24 -11.57 4.54 -2.95
C ASP A 24 -10.90 3.60 -1.95
N LYS A 25 -11.04 2.28 -2.14
CA LYS A 25 -10.34 1.29 -1.31
C LYS A 25 -8.83 1.44 -1.41
N LYS A 26 -8.30 1.67 -2.61
CA LYS A 26 -6.87 1.91 -2.82
C LYS A 26 -6.42 3.20 -2.12
N LYS A 27 -7.18 4.29 -2.25
CA LYS A 27 -6.88 5.58 -1.62
C LYS A 27 -6.80 5.45 -0.09
N LYS A 28 -7.79 4.80 0.54
CA LYS A 28 -7.80 4.56 2.00
C LYS A 28 -6.58 3.73 2.44
N ARG A 29 -6.22 2.68 1.69
CA ARG A 29 -5.00 1.90 1.99
C ARG A 29 -3.72 2.72 1.85
N ASP A 30 -3.65 3.58 0.85
CA ASP A 30 -2.50 4.46 0.64
C ASP A 30 -2.38 5.51 1.76
N GLU A 31 -3.49 6.01 2.30
CA GLU A 31 -3.50 6.91 3.47
C GLU A 31 -3.01 6.20 4.74
N ILE A 32 -3.55 5.01 5.04
CA ILE A 32 -3.10 4.18 6.19
C ILE A 32 -1.60 3.85 6.09
N SER A 33 -1.14 3.48 4.90
CA SER A 33 0.26 3.16 4.64
C SER A 33 1.18 4.37 4.86
N LYS A 34 0.77 5.56 4.43
CA LYS A 34 1.54 6.80 4.66
C LYS A 34 1.62 7.18 6.13
N GLU A 35 0.53 7.02 6.87
CA GLU A 35 0.54 7.25 8.32
C GLU A 35 1.49 6.29 9.02
N ALA A 36 1.38 4.99 8.71
CA ALA A 36 2.29 3.98 9.23
C ALA A 36 3.75 4.28 8.88
N LEU A 37 4.03 4.66 7.63
CA LEU A 37 5.36 5.06 7.20
C LEU A 37 5.90 6.23 8.02
N THR A 38 5.10 7.28 8.23
CA THR A 38 5.50 8.46 9.02
C THR A 38 5.82 8.08 10.45
N ARG A 39 5.01 7.23 11.09
CA ARG A 39 5.26 6.72 12.45
C ARG A 39 6.56 5.91 12.51
N LEU A 40 6.81 5.05 11.52
CA LEU A 40 7.98 4.16 11.47
C LEU A 40 9.28 4.87 11.09
N GLN A 41 9.22 6.11 10.59
CA GLN A 41 10.41 6.91 10.35
C GLN A 41 11.03 7.48 11.64
N ASP A 42 10.29 7.48 12.75
CA ASP A 42 10.78 7.92 14.04
C ASP A 42 11.95 7.03 14.52
N ARG A 43 12.94 7.65 15.17
CA ARG A 43 14.13 6.96 15.68
C ARG A 43 13.77 5.85 16.67
N GLN A 44 12.64 5.95 17.38
CA GLN A 44 12.20 4.94 18.33
C GLN A 44 11.95 3.58 17.68
N TYR A 45 11.43 3.56 16.45
CA TYR A 45 11.13 2.31 15.73
C TYR A 45 12.34 1.71 15.00
N LYS A 46 13.48 2.41 14.93
CA LYS A 46 14.69 1.93 14.22
C LYS A 46 15.12 0.55 14.70
N LYS A 47 15.22 0.35 16.01
CA LYS A 47 15.63 -0.93 16.61
C LYS A 47 14.63 -2.06 16.36
N GLU A 48 13.33 -1.74 16.26
CA GLU A 48 12.31 -2.74 15.94
C GLU A 48 12.33 -3.12 14.46
N LEU A 49 12.52 -2.12 13.58
CA LEU A 49 12.62 -2.33 12.14
C LEU A 49 13.86 -3.14 11.76
N GLU A 50 15.00 -2.89 12.42
CA GLU A 50 16.23 -3.69 12.25
C GLU A 50 16.08 -5.14 12.70
N LYS A 51 15.16 -5.45 13.63
CA LYS A 51 14.83 -6.84 14.02
C LYS A 51 13.95 -7.55 13.00
N VAL A 52 13.19 -6.78 12.21
CA VAL A 52 12.29 -7.32 11.18
C VAL A 52 13.05 -7.51 9.88
N ILE A 53 13.99 -6.62 9.56
CA ILE A 53 14.72 -6.66 8.30
C ILE A 53 15.94 -7.55 8.43
N ASN A 54 16.03 -8.56 7.58
CA ASN A 54 17.24 -9.33 7.38
C ASN A 54 17.99 -8.83 6.15
N PHE A 55 19.05 -8.03 6.36
CA PHE A 55 19.85 -7.47 5.26
C PHE A 55 20.62 -8.52 4.44
N SER A 56 20.69 -9.76 4.90
CA SER A 56 21.29 -10.87 4.13
C SER A 56 20.28 -11.51 3.16
N GLN A 57 18.98 -11.20 3.32
CA GLN A 57 17.91 -11.68 2.45
C GLN A 57 17.59 -10.65 1.36
N ASP A 58 16.93 -11.14 0.31
CA ASP A 58 16.47 -10.31 -0.80
C ASP A 58 15.53 -9.18 -0.32
N ASP A 59 15.65 -8.03 -0.96
CA ASP A 59 14.83 -6.85 -0.66
C ASP A 59 13.34 -7.12 -0.83
N ALA A 60 12.95 -7.99 -1.76
CA ALA A 60 11.56 -8.38 -1.95
C ALA A 60 10.99 -9.08 -0.71
N ILE A 61 11.80 -9.90 -0.02
CA ILE A 61 11.40 -10.60 1.21
C ILE A 61 11.21 -9.59 2.34
N ASN A 62 12.21 -8.72 2.53
CA ASN A 62 12.15 -7.65 3.54
C ASN A 62 10.94 -6.71 3.31
N ILE A 63 10.67 -6.34 2.06
CA ILE A 63 9.49 -5.54 1.69
C ILE A 63 8.21 -6.30 2.01
N ALA A 64 8.11 -7.59 1.70
CA ALA A 64 6.92 -8.39 2.00
C ALA A 64 6.65 -8.46 3.51
N GLU A 65 7.68 -8.63 4.33
CA GLU A 65 7.55 -8.64 5.79
C GLU A 65 7.13 -7.29 6.36
N LEU A 66 7.72 -6.19 5.88
CA LEU A 66 7.32 -4.83 6.28
C LEU A 66 5.86 -4.54 5.92
N ARG A 67 5.42 -4.96 4.73
CA ARG A 67 4.02 -4.83 4.29
C ARG A 67 3.07 -5.64 5.15
N LYS A 68 3.46 -6.85 5.56
CA LYS A 68 2.65 -7.73 6.40
C LYS A 68 2.54 -7.23 7.83
N LYS A 69 3.66 -6.79 8.41
CA LYS A 69 3.74 -6.39 9.83
C LYS A 69 3.17 -5.00 10.08
N TYR A 70 3.36 -4.07 9.15
CA TYR A 70 3.00 -2.66 9.32
C TYR A 70 1.92 -2.18 8.35
N PHE A 71 1.26 -3.10 7.64
CA PHE A 71 0.19 -2.81 6.69
C PHE A 71 0.58 -1.80 5.59
N LEU A 72 1.86 -1.71 5.28
CA LEU A 72 2.38 -0.82 4.25
C LEU A 72 1.97 -1.30 2.85
N ASN A 73 1.73 -0.35 1.95
CA ASN A 73 1.71 -0.62 0.52
C ASN A 73 3.15 -0.90 0.03
N TYR A 74 3.27 -1.40 -1.19
CA TYR A 74 4.57 -1.77 -1.74
C TYR A 74 5.53 -0.57 -1.85
N LYS A 75 5.03 0.59 -2.27
CA LYS A 75 5.83 1.79 -2.48
C LYS A 75 6.42 2.31 -1.17
N ASP A 76 5.62 2.34 -0.11
CA ASP A 76 6.00 2.87 1.19
C ASP A 76 6.92 1.89 1.93
N ALA A 77 6.68 0.58 1.82
CA ALA A 77 7.58 -0.43 2.37
C ALA A 77 8.97 -0.39 1.70
N LYS A 78 9.02 -0.24 0.37
CA LYS A 78 10.28 -0.06 -0.36
C LYS A 78 11.01 1.20 0.12
N LYS A 79 10.29 2.32 0.23
CA LYS A 79 10.85 3.59 0.71
C LYS A 79 11.38 3.47 2.15
N LEU A 80 10.67 2.77 3.03
CA LEU A 80 11.11 2.52 4.40
C LEU A 80 12.40 1.71 4.44
N LEU A 81 12.48 0.63 3.64
CA LEU A 81 13.70 -0.18 3.52
C LEU A 81 14.89 0.64 3.04
N GLU A 82 14.72 1.47 2.02
CA GLU A 82 15.76 2.39 1.52
C GLU A 82 16.22 3.39 2.60
N ILE A 83 15.29 3.99 3.36
CA ILE A 83 15.62 4.90 4.46
C ILE A 83 16.45 4.19 5.52
N ILE A 84 16.10 2.94 5.85
CA ILE A 84 16.81 2.15 6.86
C ILE A 84 18.22 1.79 6.36
N LYS A 85 18.35 1.39 5.09
CA LYS A 85 19.65 1.10 4.46
C LYS A 85 20.56 2.34 4.43
N ASN A 86 20.03 3.50 4.07
CA ASN A 86 20.80 4.75 3.98
C ASN A 86 21.18 5.36 5.35
N LYS A 87 20.48 4.99 6.43
CA LYS A 87 20.77 5.45 7.81
C LYS A 87 21.79 4.56 8.54
N ARG A 88 22.37 3.57 7.86
CA ARG A 88 23.34 2.62 8.39
C ARG A 88 24.73 3.02 7.93
#